data_AF-A0A9X2MVD7-F1
#
_entry.id   AF-A0A9X2MVD7-F1
#
_cell.length_a   1.000
_cell.length_b   1.000
_cell.length_c   1.000
_cell.angle_alpha   90.00
_cell.angle_beta   90.00
_cell.angle_gamma   90.00
#
_symmetry.space_group_name_H-M   'P 1'
#
loop_
_entity.id
_entity.type
_entity.pdbx_description
1 polymer ?
#
loop_
_entity_poly.entity_id
_entity_poly.type
_entity_poly.pdbx_seq_one_letter_code
_entity_poly.pdbx_strand_id
1 'polypeptide(L)'
;MKLFMLIAILIGGVFGQNGAGSVDGQTGASAENVTLIQPLVSEAPPVAAAVHVIEGETASVAAQASVQVGGAVPNAASIDIAAETGPNVSDDAQVQDAANGKGTESSASASDERVLLLKSVGGISLYDTPESVVAKLGDPERIAQDELLSELKLYHYPSLTVAFYGEYVQYVDVPAGEMIVIDGKDIPMTEAGLTAYLGSPDYIAEDGIVFQRGEALLKLFIDSDTKKPIYASYYHIATV
;
A
#
# COMPACT_ATOMS: atom_id res chain seq x y z
N MET A 1 -20.53 -2.93 11.92
CA MET A 1 -20.72 -4.36 11.59
C MET A 1 -20.00 -4.64 10.28
N LYS A 2 -19.34 -5.80 10.22
CA LYS A 2 -18.33 -6.25 9.25
C LYS A 2 -18.81 -6.22 7.80
N LEU A 3 -17.92 -5.85 6.87
CA LEU A 3 -17.95 -6.37 5.51
C LEU A 3 -16.52 -6.50 4.98
N PHE A 4 -15.86 -7.60 5.37
CA PHE A 4 -14.71 -8.12 4.64
C PHE A 4 -15.23 -8.70 3.33
N MET A 5 -14.86 -8.10 2.21
CA MET A 5 -15.17 -8.64 0.89
C MET A 5 -14.06 -9.63 0.51
N LEU A 6 -14.31 -10.89 0.82
CA LEU A 6 -13.51 -12.04 0.40
C LEU A 6 -13.86 -12.34 -1.06
N ILE A 7 -12.96 -12.02 -2.00
CA ILE A 7 -13.10 -12.49 -3.38
C ILE A 7 -12.66 -13.96 -3.40
N ALA A 8 -13.64 -14.85 -3.32
CA ALA A 8 -13.48 -16.27 -3.65
C ALA A 8 -13.94 -16.46 -5.10
N ILE A 9 -13.00 -16.68 -6.01
CA ILE A 9 -13.30 -17.10 -7.38
C ILE A 9 -13.56 -18.61 -7.35
N LEU A 10 -14.83 -18.97 -7.36
CA LEU A 10 -15.33 -20.33 -7.55
C LEU A 10 -15.51 -20.53 -9.06
N ILE A 11 -14.61 -21.28 -9.71
CA ILE A 11 -14.90 -21.90 -11.00
C ILE A 11 -14.64 -23.39 -10.86
N GLY A 12 -15.75 -24.13 -10.95
CA GLY A 12 -15.81 -25.57 -10.79
C GLY A 12 -15.02 -26.31 -11.85
N GLY A 13 -14.45 -27.44 -11.41
CA GLY A 13 -13.75 -28.36 -12.28
C GLY A 13 -14.66 -29.13 -13.22
N VAL A 14 -14.04 -29.63 -14.29
CA VAL A 14 -14.38 -30.94 -14.88
C VAL A 14 -13.09 -31.72 -14.99
N PHE A 15 -13.04 -32.79 -14.21
CA PHE A 15 -12.10 -33.91 -14.29
C PHE A 15 -12.27 -34.65 -15.64
N GLY A 16 -11.16 -35.02 -16.27
CA GLY A 16 -11.15 -35.91 -17.44
C GLY A 16 -9.78 -36.58 -17.60
N GLN A 17 -9.72 -37.87 -17.29
CA GLN A 17 -8.57 -38.74 -17.07
C GLN A 17 -7.63 -39.01 -18.26
N ASN A 18 -6.37 -39.31 -17.89
CA ASN A 18 -5.50 -40.43 -18.32
C ASN A 18 -5.43 -40.86 -19.79
N GLY A 19 -4.20 -40.85 -20.31
CA GLY A 19 -3.78 -41.68 -21.43
C GLY A 19 -2.27 -41.84 -21.47
N ALA A 20 -1.77 -42.86 -20.77
CA ALA A 20 -0.41 -43.36 -20.94
C ALA A 20 -0.28 -44.06 -22.30
N GLY A 21 0.79 -43.79 -23.03
CA GLY A 21 1.11 -44.46 -24.29
C GLY A 21 2.58 -44.34 -24.64
N SER A 22 3.37 -45.35 -24.28
CA SER A 22 4.70 -45.60 -24.83
C SER A 22 4.58 -45.94 -26.32
N VAL A 23 5.41 -45.33 -27.18
CA VAL A 23 5.78 -45.90 -28.48
C VAL A 23 7.22 -45.54 -28.80
N ASP A 24 8.02 -46.58 -29.02
CA ASP A 24 9.40 -46.54 -29.51
C ASP A 24 9.50 -46.10 -30.98
N GLY A 25 10.57 -45.37 -31.28
CA GLY A 25 11.42 -45.52 -32.46
C GLY A 25 10.85 -45.28 -33.86
N GLN A 26 11.25 -44.18 -34.51
CA GLN A 26 11.66 -44.26 -35.93
C GLN A 26 12.55 -43.08 -36.37
N THR A 27 13.69 -43.44 -36.95
CA THR A 27 14.59 -42.62 -37.76
C THR A 27 14.00 -42.37 -39.15
N GLY A 28 14.23 -41.17 -39.72
CA GLY A 28 14.09 -40.97 -41.17
C GLY A 28 13.73 -39.56 -41.63
N ALA A 29 14.75 -38.85 -42.15
CA ALA A 29 14.76 -37.98 -43.33
C ALA A 29 13.64 -36.92 -43.56
N SER A 30 14.10 -35.66 -43.59
CA SER A 30 13.97 -34.69 -44.69
C SER A 30 12.61 -34.49 -45.36
N ALA A 31 11.99 -33.32 -45.13
CA ALA A 31 11.44 -32.48 -46.19
C ALA A 31 11.04 -31.11 -45.63
N GLU A 32 11.49 -30.08 -46.34
CA GLU A 32 11.06 -28.70 -46.24
C GLU A 32 9.54 -28.60 -46.46
N ASN A 33 8.84 -27.85 -45.61
CA ASN A 33 7.57 -27.28 -46.01
C ASN A 33 7.33 -25.94 -45.31
N VAL A 34 7.55 -24.88 -46.10
CA VAL A 34 7.15 -23.50 -45.83
C VAL A 34 5.63 -23.44 -45.80
N THR A 35 5.03 -23.22 -44.63
CA THR A 35 3.60 -22.89 -44.53
C THR A 35 3.44 -21.45 -44.09
N LEU A 36 2.73 -20.71 -44.95
CA LEU A 36 2.37 -19.31 -44.84
C LEU A 36 1.68 -18.98 -43.51
N ILE A 37 2.11 -17.84 -42.99
CA ILE A 37 1.44 -16.99 -42.00
C ILE A 37 0.01 -16.69 -42.47
N GLN A 38 -0.98 -16.95 -41.62
CA GLN A 38 -2.27 -16.28 -41.69
C GLN A 38 -2.45 -15.41 -40.42
N PRO A 39 -2.76 -14.12 -40.55
CA PRO A 39 -3.15 -13.30 -39.42
C PRO A 39 -4.58 -13.68 -38.98
N LEU A 40 -4.73 -14.08 -37.72
CA LEU A 40 -6.05 -14.27 -37.12
C LEU A 40 -6.71 -12.90 -36.97
N VAL A 41 -7.71 -12.66 -37.81
CA VAL A 41 -8.57 -11.47 -37.78
C VAL A 41 -9.38 -11.50 -36.49
N SER A 42 -9.24 -10.43 -35.72
CA SER A 42 -10.05 -10.13 -34.53
C SER A 42 -11.44 -9.69 -34.98
N GLU A 43 -12.44 -10.56 -34.83
CA GLU A 43 -13.86 -10.18 -34.89
C GLU A 43 -14.41 -10.14 -33.45
N ALA A 44 -14.54 -8.92 -32.92
CA ALA A 44 -15.28 -8.64 -31.70
C ALA A 44 -16.80 -8.74 -31.97
N PRO A 45 -17.59 -9.43 -31.13
CA PRO A 45 -19.03 -9.37 -31.22
C PRO A 45 -19.58 -8.01 -30.72
N PRO A 46 -20.69 -7.52 -31.30
CA PRO A 46 -21.24 -6.20 -31.03
C PRO A 46 -21.88 -6.08 -29.65
N VAL A 47 -21.63 -4.91 -29.05
CA VAL A 47 -22.23 -4.40 -27.82
C VAL A 47 -23.76 -4.29 -27.98
N ALA A 48 -24.51 -5.12 -27.27
CA ALA A 48 -25.94 -4.96 -27.11
C ALA A 48 -26.21 -4.03 -25.93
N ALA A 49 -26.60 -2.79 -26.26
CA ALA A 49 -27.17 -1.83 -25.33
C ALA A 49 -28.50 -2.36 -24.78
N ALA A 50 -28.60 -2.47 -23.46
CA ALA A 50 -29.88 -2.57 -22.76
C ALA A 50 -30.00 -1.38 -21.81
N VAL A 51 -30.55 -0.31 -22.36
CA VAL A 51 -31.22 0.77 -21.62
C VAL A 51 -32.42 0.12 -20.92
N HIS A 52 -32.47 0.20 -19.59
CA HIS A 52 -33.74 0.06 -18.88
C HIS A 52 -33.96 1.24 -17.95
N VAL A 53 -35.19 1.71 -18.04
CA VAL A 53 -35.72 3.00 -17.63
C VAL A 53 -35.99 3.05 -16.13
N ILE A 54 -35.88 4.27 -15.62
CA ILE A 54 -36.15 4.79 -14.29
C ILE A 54 -37.65 4.85 -14.05
N GLU A 55 -38.17 4.21 -13.00
CA GLU A 55 -39.34 4.62 -12.21
C GLU A 55 -39.09 4.08 -10.79
N GLY A 56 -38.84 4.90 -9.77
CA GLY A 56 -39.84 5.68 -9.06
C GLY A 56 -39.94 5.11 -7.64
N GLU A 57 -39.85 5.94 -6.60
CA GLU A 57 -40.80 5.97 -5.48
C GLU A 57 -40.23 6.80 -4.31
N THR A 58 -41.11 7.67 -3.84
CA THR A 58 -40.91 8.75 -2.90
C THR A 58 -40.95 8.29 -1.44
N ALA A 59 -40.15 8.96 -0.61
CA ALA A 59 -40.44 9.40 0.76
C ALA A 59 -41.18 8.44 1.73
N SER A 60 -40.53 8.15 2.87
CA SER A 60 -41.25 8.14 4.15
C SER A 60 -40.35 8.62 5.29
N VAL A 61 -40.96 9.45 6.11
CA VAL A 61 -40.41 10.23 7.22
C VAL A 61 -40.79 9.54 8.53
N ALA A 62 -40.02 9.84 9.59
CA ALA A 62 -40.33 9.69 11.01
C ALA A 62 -40.04 8.31 11.65
N ALA A 63 -39.17 8.31 12.66
CA ALA A 63 -39.62 8.41 14.06
C ALA A 63 -38.43 8.54 15.02
N GLN A 64 -38.55 9.53 15.91
CA GLN A 64 -37.75 9.73 17.11
C GLN A 64 -38.18 8.72 18.20
N ALA A 65 -37.28 8.35 19.12
CA ALA A 65 -37.51 8.36 20.57
C ALA A 65 -36.39 7.64 21.37
N SER A 66 -35.58 8.47 22.05
CA SER A 66 -35.22 8.41 23.47
C SER A 66 -35.05 7.07 24.21
N VAL A 67 -33.87 6.85 24.81
CA VAL A 67 -33.69 6.06 26.04
C VAL A 67 -32.58 6.66 26.95
N GLN A 68 -33.02 7.11 28.14
CA GLN A 68 -32.43 7.11 29.52
C GLN A 68 -30.90 7.31 29.67
N VAL A 69 -30.38 8.39 30.29
CA VAL A 69 -30.43 8.80 31.72
C VAL A 69 -30.19 7.66 32.71
N GLY A 70 -28.97 7.53 33.20
CA GLY A 70 -28.64 6.70 34.36
C GLY A 70 -27.28 7.04 34.97
N GLY A 71 -27.28 7.40 36.25
CA GLY A 71 -26.16 7.09 37.16
C GLY A 71 -25.20 8.23 37.50
N ALA A 72 -25.59 9.08 38.44
CA ALA A 72 -24.66 9.81 39.31
C ALA A 72 -24.08 8.84 40.36
N VAL A 73 -22.77 8.89 40.65
CA VAL A 73 -22.20 8.90 42.02
C VAL A 73 -20.79 9.51 41.95
N PRO A 74 -20.41 10.42 42.88
CA PRO A 74 -19.10 11.07 42.94
C PRO A 74 -18.04 10.22 43.64
N ASN A 75 -16.76 10.48 43.36
CA ASN A 75 -15.71 10.20 44.35
C ASN A 75 -14.59 11.24 44.24
N ALA A 76 -14.59 12.17 45.20
CA ALA A 76 -13.50 13.09 45.49
C ALA A 76 -12.86 12.63 46.81
N ALA A 77 -11.59 12.26 46.72
CA ALA A 77 -10.61 12.00 47.80
C ALA A 77 -9.36 11.55 47.00
N SER A 78 -8.16 12.10 47.07
CA SER A 78 -7.39 12.91 48.03
C SER A 78 -6.17 13.41 47.19
N ILE A 79 -5.26 14.34 47.54
CA ILE A 79 -4.44 14.53 48.74
C ILE A 79 -3.82 15.93 48.59
N ASP A 80 -3.98 16.76 49.62
CA ASP A 80 -3.14 17.92 49.88
C ASP A 80 -1.71 17.47 50.24
N ILE A 81 -0.70 18.00 49.55
CA ILE A 81 0.65 18.11 50.11
C ILE A 81 1.07 19.57 50.03
N ALA A 82 1.02 20.20 51.21
CA ALA A 82 1.59 21.50 51.49
C ALA A 82 3.12 21.40 51.66
N ALA A 83 3.79 22.41 51.08
CA ALA A 83 4.90 23.20 51.61
C ALA A 83 6.01 22.54 52.48
N GLU A 84 7.27 22.73 52.06
CA GLU A 84 8.35 23.40 52.82
C GLU A 84 9.43 23.84 51.80
N THR A 85 9.63 25.12 51.50
CA THR A 85 10.48 26.12 52.18
C THR A 85 11.94 25.71 52.41
N GLY A 86 12.88 26.37 51.72
CA GLY A 86 14.30 26.37 52.09
C GLY A 86 15.27 26.85 50.99
N PRO A 87 15.88 28.04 51.12
CA PRO A 87 16.70 28.69 50.08
C PRO A 87 18.23 28.60 50.35
N ASN A 88 19.05 28.74 49.30
CA ASN A 88 20.40 29.37 49.36
C ASN A 88 20.93 29.50 47.91
N VAL A 89 21.14 30.69 47.32
CA VAL A 89 22.27 31.66 47.51
C VAL A 89 23.60 31.01 47.11
N SER A 90 24.56 31.62 46.42
CA SER A 90 24.75 32.74 45.46
C SER A 90 26.23 32.61 45.08
N ASP A 91 26.64 32.94 43.85
CA ASP A 91 27.96 33.51 43.52
C ASP A 91 27.96 33.84 42.01
N ASP A 92 27.75 35.11 41.64
CA ASP A 92 28.77 36.10 41.25
C ASP A 92 29.38 35.81 39.86
N ALA A 93 28.87 36.48 38.81
CA ALA A 93 29.38 37.74 38.23
C ALA A 93 30.65 37.54 37.38
N GLN A 94 30.48 37.50 36.05
CA GLN A 94 30.83 38.57 35.10
C GLN A 94 32.33 38.89 34.99
N VAL A 95 32.88 38.84 33.78
CA VAL A 95 33.44 40.00 33.05
C VAL A 95 33.49 39.69 31.54
N GLN A 96 33.13 40.72 30.76
CA GLN A 96 33.10 40.84 29.31
C GLN A 96 34.51 41.08 28.72
N ASP A 97 34.76 40.72 27.46
CA ASP A 97 35.28 41.72 26.53
C ASP A 97 35.01 41.37 25.06
N ALA A 98 34.88 42.43 24.28
CA ALA A 98 34.40 42.50 22.93
C ALA A 98 35.47 42.15 21.88
N ALA A 99 35.00 41.74 20.71
CA ALA A 99 35.08 42.54 19.48
C ALA A 99 35.38 41.71 18.22
N ASN A 100 34.59 42.05 17.20
CA ASN A 100 34.97 42.14 15.79
C ASN A 100 34.98 40.86 14.95
N GLY A 101 33.96 40.76 14.10
CA GLY A 101 33.89 39.73 13.06
C GLY A 101 32.61 39.83 12.23
N LYS A 102 32.46 40.94 11.51
CA LYS A 102 31.45 41.12 10.46
C LYS A 102 31.72 40.12 9.32
N GLY A 103 31.20 38.91 9.46
CA GLY A 103 31.08 37.92 8.40
C GLY A 103 29.64 37.90 7.91
N THR A 104 29.38 38.59 6.81
CA THR A 104 28.17 38.41 6.01
C THR A 104 28.21 37.02 5.40
N GLU A 105 27.73 36.02 6.15
CA GLU A 105 27.45 34.71 5.59
C GLU A 105 26.10 34.78 4.91
N SER A 106 26.23 35.05 3.60
CA SER A 106 25.26 34.81 2.56
C SER A 106 24.28 33.71 2.95
N SER A 107 23.03 34.11 3.19
CA SER A 107 21.85 33.26 3.12
C SER A 107 21.72 32.80 1.67
N ALA A 108 22.58 31.85 1.28
CA ALA A 108 22.31 30.97 0.17
C ALA A 108 21.28 30.00 0.70
N SER A 109 20.04 30.14 0.24
CA SER A 109 19.05 29.07 0.32
C SER A 109 19.70 27.82 -0.25
N ALA A 110 20.18 26.96 0.65
CA ALA A 110 20.24 25.55 0.40
C ALA A 110 18.79 25.18 0.10
N SER A 111 18.47 25.14 -1.19
CA SER A 111 17.41 24.26 -1.66
C SER A 111 17.89 22.90 -1.21
N ASP A 112 17.36 22.52 -0.05
CA ASP A 112 17.43 21.21 0.55
C ASP A 112 17.10 20.23 -0.58
N GLU A 113 18.13 19.69 -1.24
CA GLU A 113 17.99 18.52 -2.10
C GLU A 113 17.60 17.39 -1.16
N ARG A 114 16.35 17.42 -0.70
CA ARG A 114 15.72 16.32 -0.03
C ARG A 114 15.71 15.22 -1.06
N VAL A 115 16.67 14.32 -0.94
CA VAL A 115 16.64 13.05 -1.64
C VAL A 115 15.31 12.42 -1.25
N LEU A 116 14.35 12.44 -2.18
CA LEU A 116 13.03 11.88 -1.97
C LEU A 116 13.21 10.37 -2.04
N LEU A 117 13.30 9.75 -0.88
CA LEU A 117 13.56 8.33 -0.74
C LEU A 117 12.24 7.54 -0.77
N LEU A 118 12.35 6.28 -1.16
CA LEU A 118 11.29 5.28 -1.08
C LEU A 118 11.98 3.98 -0.64
N LYS A 119 12.28 3.86 0.65
CA LYS A 119 13.01 2.71 1.22
C LYS A 119 12.07 1.68 1.82
N SER A 120 10.96 2.13 2.39
CA SER A 120 9.95 1.27 2.99
C SER A 120 8.53 1.80 2.86
N VAL A 121 7.58 0.87 2.81
CA VAL A 121 6.14 1.12 2.84
C VAL A 121 5.53 0.24 3.93
N GLY A 122 4.69 0.83 4.80
CA GLY A 122 4.16 0.12 5.97
C GLY A 122 5.23 -0.39 6.94
N GLY A 123 6.43 0.23 6.92
CA GLY A 123 7.59 -0.23 7.70
C GLY A 123 8.39 -1.38 7.06
N ILE A 124 7.94 -1.88 5.90
CA ILE A 124 8.57 -3.00 5.19
C ILE A 124 9.40 -2.50 4.01
N SER A 125 10.64 -2.97 3.92
CA SER A 125 11.53 -2.77 2.78
C SER A 125 11.45 -3.95 1.83
N LEU A 126 11.76 -3.75 0.55
CA LEU A 126 11.82 -4.84 -0.43
C LEU A 126 12.95 -5.85 -0.16
N TYR A 127 13.89 -5.49 0.72
CA TYR A 127 15.00 -6.34 1.14
C TYR A 127 14.76 -7.07 2.47
N ASP A 128 13.55 -6.93 3.04
CA ASP A 128 13.18 -7.66 4.25
C ASP A 128 12.96 -9.15 3.95
N THR A 129 13.36 -10.03 4.88
CA THR A 129 13.02 -11.46 4.86
C THR A 129 11.69 -11.71 5.58
N PRO A 130 11.03 -12.86 5.38
CA PRO A 130 9.82 -13.22 6.11
C PRO A 130 9.95 -13.08 7.63
N GLU A 131 11.07 -13.52 8.21
CA GLU A 131 11.34 -13.43 9.65
C GLU A 131 11.43 -11.96 10.10
N SER A 132 12.07 -11.12 9.31
CA SER A 132 12.21 -9.70 9.64
C SER A 132 10.87 -8.96 9.55
N VAL A 133 10.01 -9.33 8.61
CA VAL A 133 8.64 -8.77 8.51
C VAL A 133 7.82 -9.19 9.73
N VAL A 134 7.87 -10.46 10.14
CA VAL A 134 7.21 -10.94 11.37
C VAL A 134 7.77 -10.24 12.61
N ALA A 135 9.08 -9.99 12.68
CA ALA A 135 9.67 -9.24 13.79
C ALA A 135 9.21 -7.78 13.86
N LYS A 136 8.90 -7.15 12.72
CA LYS A 136 8.44 -5.75 12.63
C LYS A 136 6.94 -5.60 12.87
N LEU A 137 6.13 -6.48 12.30
CA LEU A 137 4.67 -6.36 12.27
C LEU A 137 3.94 -7.33 13.21
N GLY A 138 4.65 -8.31 13.76
CA GLY A 138 4.06 -9.45 14.48
C GLY A 138 3.63 -10.57 13.54
N ASP A 139 2.88 -11.53 14.07
CA ASP A 139 2.35 -12.64 13.29
C ASP A 139 1.27 -12.15 12.30
N PRO A 140 1.27 -12.63 11.04
CA PRO A 140 0.21 -12.31 10.09
C PRO A 140 -1.12 -12.91 10.54
N GLU A 141 -2.23 -12.26 10.19
CA GLU A 141 -3.58 -12.79 10.45
C GLU A 141 -3.85 -14.05 9.63
N ARG A 142 -3.25 -14.12 8.44
CA ARG A 142 -3.37 -15.24 7.51
C ARG A 142 -2.13 -15.32 6.63
N ILE A 143 -1.65 -16.54 6.42
CA ILE A 143 -0.68 -16.84 5.36
C ILE A 143 -1.43 -17.62 4.27
N ALA A 144 -1.33 -17.15 3.04
CA ALA A 144 -1.87 -17.82 1.85
C ALA A 144 -0.74 -18.09 0.84
N GLN A 145 -1.05 -18.93 -0.14
CA GLN A 145 -0.18 -19.24 -1.26
C GLN A 145 -0.94 -18.84 -2.52
N ASP A 146 -0.25 -18.23 -3.49
CA ASP A 146 -0.88 -17.89 -4.75
C ASP A 146 -1.24 -19.18 -5.52
N GLU A 147 -2.42 -19.20 -6.15
CA GLU A 147 -2.94 -20.38 -6.84
C GLU A 147 -2.19 -20.68 -8.14
N LEU A 148 -1.67 -19.64 -8.81
CA LEU A 148 -0.94 -19.75 -10.06
C LEU A 148 0.56 -19.90 -9.81
N LEU A 149 1.07 -19.18 -8.81
CA LEU A 149 2.48 -19.17 -8.43
C LEU A 149 2.63 -19.76 -7.03
N SER A 150 2.70 -21.09 -6.93
CA SER A 150 2.81 -21.77 -5.64
C SER A 150 4.04 -21.32 -4.82
N GLU A 151 5.09 -20.81 -5.44
CA GLU A 151 6.27 -20.31 -4.71
C GLU A 151 6.04 -18.94 -4.06
N LEU A 152 4.97 -18.24 -4.45
CA LEU A 152 4.57 -16.95 -3.90
C LEU A 152 3.72 -17.15 -2.64
N LYS A 153 4.24 -16.68 -1.51
CA LYS A 153 3.54 -16.69 -0.21
C LYS A 153 3.03 -15.30 0.11
N LEU A 154 1.76 -15.20 0.50
CA LEU A 154 1.09 -13.95 0.85
C LEU A 154 0.87 -13.88 2.35
N TYR A 155 1.48 -12.91 3.02
CA TYR A 155 1.32 -12.65 4.44
C TYR A 155 0.35 -11.49 4.59
N HIS A 156 -0.84 -11.77 5.11
CA HIS A 156 -1.89 -10.77 5.29
C HIS A 156 -1.83 -10.18 6.70
N TYR A 157 -1.70 -8.87 6.76
CA TYR A 157 -1.76 -8.04 7.97
C TYR A 157 -3.01 -7.14 7.90
N PRO A 158 -3.45 -6.56 9.03
CA PRO A 158 -4.64 -5.72 9.05
C PRO A 158 -4.58 -4.53 8.08
N SER A 159 -3.38 -4.01 7.83
CA SER A 159 -3.14 -2.77 7.07
C SER A 159 -2.38 -2.97 5.75
N LEU A 160 -1.92 -4.19 5.44
CA LEU A 160 -1.16 -4.48 4.22
C LEU A 160 -1.06 -5.98 3.95
N THR A 161 -0.68 -6.34 2.72
CA THR A 161 -0.26 -7.70 2.37
C THR A 161 1.18 -7.66 1.86
N VAL A 162 2.02 -8.57 2.34
CA VAL A 162 3.39 -8.75 1.85
C VAL A 162 3.47 -10.05 1.07
N ALA A 163 3.91 -9.99 -0.18
CA ALA A 163 4.16 -11.16 -0.99
C ALA A 163 5.64 -11.50 -1.00
N PHE A 164 5.96 -12.77 -0.79
CA PHE A 164 7.32 -13.30 -0.80
C PHE A 164 7.50 -14.33 -1.90
N TYR A 165 8.61 -14.26 -2.60
CA TYR A 165 9.11 -15.34 -3.45
C TYR A 165 10.43 -15.83 -2.86
N GLY A 166 10.39 -17.01 -2.22
CA GLY A 166 11.48 -17.46 -1.36
C GLY A 166 11.66 -16.53 -0.15
N GLU A 167 12.86 -15.95 -0.01
CA GLU A 167 13.26 -15.08 1.10
C GLU A 167 13.13 -13.58 0.79
N TYR A 168 12.63 -13.23 -0.39
CA TYR A 168 12.58 -11.85 -0.89
C TYR A 168 11.16 -11.34 -0.98
N VAL A 169 10.94 -10.08 -0.58
CA VAL A 169 9.68 -9.38 -0.80
C VAL A 169 9.52 -9.08 -2.30
N GLN A 170 8.46 -9.62 -2.90
CA GLN A 170 8.08 -9.28 -4.27
C GLN A 170 7.28 -7.99 -4.34
N TYR A 171 6.32 -7.83 -3.43
CA TYR A 171 5.55 -6.60 -3.32
C TYR A 171 4.94 -6.44 -1.94
N VAL A 172 4.62 -5.18 -1.61
CA VAL A 172 3.80 -4.79 -0.46
C VAL A 172 2.57 -4.06 -0.98
N ASP A 173 1.40 -4.63 -0.77
CA ASP A 173 0.13 -4.02 -1.13
C ASP A 173 -0.53 -3.39 0.10
N VAL A 174 -0.88 -2.11 -0.01
CA VAL A 174 -1.61 -1.35 1.01
C VAL A 174 -3.02 -1.09 0.48
N PRO A 175 -4.09 -1.59 1.12
CA PRO A 175 -5.46 -1.33 0.69
C PRO A 175 -5.78 0.16 0.76
N ALA A 176 -6.83 0.61 0.05
CA ALA A 176 -7.30 1.98 0.17
C ALA A 176 -7.50 2.39 1.63
N GLY A 177 -6.91 3.53 1.98
CA GLY A 177 -7.04 4.17 3.27
C GLY A 177 -6.84 5.67 3.14
N GLU A 178 -6.96 6.39 4.24
CA GLU A 178 -6.69 7.83 4.27
C GLU A 178 -5.18 8.11 4.17
N MET A 179 -4.37 7.24 4.78
CA MET A 179 -2.93 7.41 4.94
C MET A 179 -2.18 6.16 4.51
N ILE A 180 -0.96 6.36 4.01
CA ILE A 180 0.05 5.33 3.75
C ILE A 180 1.33 5.71 4.47
N VAL A 181 1.95 4.75 5.15
CA VAL A 181 3.22 4.98 5.85
C VAL A 181 4.37 4.75 4.86
N ILE A 182 5.13 5.80 4.54
CA ILE A 182 6.30 5.72 3.66
C ILE A 182 7.52 6.24 4.42
N ASP A 183 8.58 5.43 4.50
CA ASP A 183 9.80 5.74 5.26
C ASP A 183 9.51 6.19 6.71
N GLY A 184 8.50 5.59 7.33
CA GLY A 184 8.06 5.89 8.69
C GLY A 184 7.23 7.17 8.86
N LYS A 185 6.77 7.80 7.76
CA LYS A 185 5.89 8.98 7.81
C LYS A 185 4.52 8.67 7.24
N ASP A 186 3.48 9.16 7.91
CA ASP A 186 2.11 9.10 7.42
C ASP A 186 1.89 10.10 6.29
N ILE A 187 1.62 9.61 5.09
CA ILE A 187 1.37 10.40 3.88
C ILE A 187 -0.09 10.20 3.46
N PRO A 188 -0.84 11.25 3.10
CA PRO A 188 -2.17 11.06 2.53
C PRO A 188 -2.09 10.19 1.29
N MET A 189 -2.87 9.10 1.26
CA MET A 189 -2.85 8.12 0.17
C MET A 189 -3.62 8.66 -1.04
N THR A 190 -3.16 9.76 -1.59
CA THR A 190 -3.76 10.50 -2.71
C THR A 190 -2.65 10.93 -3.66
N GLU A 191 -2.99 11.23 -4.91
CA GLU A 191 -2.03 11.78 -5.87
C GLU A 191 -1.33 13.03 -5.32
N ALA A 192 -2.08 13.96 -4.74
CA ALA A 192 -1.51 15.18 -4.17
C ALA A 192 -0.59 14.91 -2.99
N GLY A 193 -0.98 14.01 -2.06
CA GLY A 193 -0.17 13.65 -0.90
C GLY A 193 1.13 12.96 -1.28
N LEU A 194 1.06 11.98 -2.18
CA LEU A 194 2.23 11.29 -2.70
C LEU A 194 3.12 12.21 -3.52
N THR A 195 2.56 13.11 -4.33
CA THR A 195 3.36 14.08 -5.10
C THR A 195 4.09 15.06 -4.20
N ALA A 196 3.44 15.51 -3.12
CA ALA A 196 4.08 16.39 -2.14
C ALA A 196 5.22 15.71 -1.38
N TYR A 197 5.16 14.39 -1.20
CA TYR A 197 6.17 13.63 -0.46
C TYR A 197 7.28 13.08 -1.36
N LEU A 198 6.92 12.43 -2.45
CA LEU A 198 7.84 11.73 -3.35
C LEU A 198 8.30 12.60 -4.51
N GLY A 199 7.64 13.71 -4.83
CA GLY A 199 7.89 14.52 -6.04
C GLY A 199 6.94 14.13 -7.17
N SER A 200 7.19 14.59 -8.39
CA SER A 200 6.33 14.23 -9.53
C SER A 200 6.31 12.72 -9.80
N PRO A 201 5.18 12.15 -10.27
CA PRO A 201 5.15 10.79 -10.79
C PRO A 201 6.09 10.62 -11.98
N ASP A 202 6.71 9.46 -12.08
CA ASP A 202 7.60 9.09 -13.18
C ASP A 202 6.82 8.47 -14.35
N TYR A 203 5.69 7.82 -14.05
CA TYR A 203 4.78 7.26 -15.04
C TYR A 203 3.32 7.53 -14.67
N ILE A 204 2.49 7.76 -15.68
CA ILE A 204 1.04 7.91 -15.56
C ILE A 204 0.41 6.86 -16.46
N ALA A 205 -0.40 5.98 -15.87
CA ALA A 205 -1.16 4.93 -16.56
C ALA A 205 -2.66 5.22 -16.46
N GLU A 206 -3.47 4.45 -17.20
CA GLU A 206 -4.93 4.59 -17.17
C GLU A 206 -5.53 4.28 -15.79
N ASP A 207 -4.90 3.34 -15.07
CA ASP A 207 -5.35 2.78 -13.79
C ASP A 207 -4.57 3.34 -12.59
N GLY A 208 -3.68 4.33 -12.77
CA GLY A 208 -2.91 4.88 -11.68
C GLY A 208 -1.68 5.68 -12.05
N ILE A 209 -0.93 6.06 -11.03
CA ILE A 209 0.33 6.82 -11.15
C ILE A 209 1.45 6.07 -10.44
N VAL A 210 2.69 6.24 -10.92
CA VAL A 210 3.85 5.50 -10.42
C VAL A 210 4.97 6.45 -10.04
N PHE A 211 5.54 6.24 -8.86
CA PHE A 211 6.73 6.94 -8.36
C PHE A 211 7.89 5.94 -8.28
N GLN A 212 9.03 6.26 -8.88
CA GLN A 212 10.21 5.41 -8.91
C GLN A 212 11.39 6.09 -8.22
N ARG A 213 11.93 5.52 -7.15
CA ARG A 213 13.17 6.01 -6.53
C ARG A 213 14.20 4.89 -6.51
N GLY A 214 15.16 4.98 -7.43
CA GLY A 214 16.11 3.91 -7.70
C GLY A 214 15.42 2.69 -8.30
N GLU A 215 15.58 1.54 -7.66
CA GLU A 215 14.98 0.25 -8.08
C GLU A 215 13.58 0.02 -7.51
N ALA A 216 13.11 0.89 -6.61
CA ALA A 216 11.86 0.74 -5.91
C ALA A 216 10.77 1.59 -6.58
N LEU A 217 9.59 1.00 -6.80
CA LEU A 217 8.42 1.66 -7.35
C LEU A 217 7.26 1.62 -6.36
N LEU A 218 6.51 2.72 -6.29
CA LEU A 218 5.21 2.78 -5.67
C LEU A 218 4.18 3.14 -6.74
N LYS A 219 3.26 2.22 -7.05
CA LYS A 219 2.09 2.51 -7.89
C LYS A 219 0.88 2.78 -7.00
N LEU A 220 0.24 3.93 -7.19
CA LEU A 220 -1.08 4.22 -6.63
C LEU A 220 -2.14 3.89 -7.68
N PHE A 221 -2.97 2.88 -7.40
CA PHE A 221 -4.09 2.52 -8.26
C PHE A 221 -5.29 3.42 -7.98
N ILE A 222 -5.88 3.95 -9.04
CA ILE A 222 -6.96 4.95 -8.98
C ILE A 222 -8.12 4.45 -9.82
N ASP A 223 -9.32 4.52 -9.26
CA ASP A 223 -10.56 4.23 -9.96
C ASP A 223 -10.80 5.26 -11.07
N SER A 224 -10.98 4.79 -12.31
CA SER A 224 -11.06 5.65 -13.49
C SER A 224 -12.24 6.62 -13.44
N ASP A 225 -13.32 6.23 -12.78
CA ASP A 225 -14.61 6.91 -12.81
C ASP A 225 -14.72 7.91 -11.66
N THR A 226 -14.37 7.47 -10.45
CA THR A 226 -14.48 8.27 -9.22
C THR A 226 -13.23 9.06 -8.89
N LYS A 227 -12.10 8.74 -9.56
CA LYS A 227 -10.76 9.29 -9.27
C LYS A 227 -10.31 9.05 -7.83
N LYS A 228 -10.83 8.01 -7.18
CA LYS A 228 -10.47 7.65 -5.81
C LYS A 228 -9.36 6.58 -5.79
N PRO A 229 -8.45 6.64 -4.80
CA PRO A 229 -7.50 5.56 -4.54
C PRO A 229 -8.21 4.22 -4.29
N ILE A 230 -7.69 3.15 -4.88
CA ILE A 230 -8.16 1.77 -4.67
C ILE A 230 -7.18 1.00 -3.76
N TYR A 231 -5.88 1.07 -4.06
CA TYR A 231 -4.80 0.53 -3.26
C TYR A 231 -3.46 1.06 -3.79
N ALA A 232 -2.37 0.81 -3.06
CA ALA A 232 -1.02 1.08 -3.55
C ALA A 232 -0.17 -0.18 -3.48
N SER A 233 0.73 -0.35 -4.44
CA SER A 233 1.66 -1.48 -4.50
C SER A 233 3.09 -0.98 -4.56
N TYR A 234 3.94 -1.52 -3.68
CA TYR A 234 5.35 -1.20 -3.56
C TYR A 234 6.21 -2.41 -3.95
N TYR A 235 7.06 -2.28 -4.98
CA TYR A 235 7.76 -3.41 -5.61
C TYR A 235 9.05 -2.99 -6.32
N HIS A 236 9.86 -3.97 -6.75
CA HIS A 236 11.08 -3.73 -7.52
C HIS A 236 10.77 -3.53 -9.01
N ILE A 237 11.55 -2.71 -9.72
CA ILE A 237 11.43 -2.53 -11.17
C ILE A 237 11.58 -3.83 -11.98
N ALA A 238 12.32 -4.79 -11.41
CA ALA A 238 12.56 -6.09 -12.02
C ALA A 238 11.47 -7.13 -11.72
N THR A 239 10.47 -6.79 -10.93
CA THR A 239 9.31 -7.65 -10.68
C THR A 239 8.41 -7.60 -11.92
N VAL A 240 8.46 -8.64 -12.76
CA VAL A 240 7.63 -8.84 -13.96
C VAL A 240 6.82 -10.11 -13.88
#